data_AF-A0A8E1W418-F1
#
_entry.id   AF-A0A8E1W418-F1
#
_cell.length_a   1.000
_cell.length_b   1.000
_cell.length_c   1.000
_cell.angle_alpha   90.00
_cell.angle_beta   90.00
_cell.angle_gamma   90.00
#
_symmetry.space_group_name_H-M   'P 1'
#
loop_
_entity.id
_entity.type
_entity.pdbx_description
1 polymer ?
#
loop_
_entity_poly.entity_id
_entity_poly.type
_entity_poly.pdbx_seq_one_letter_code
_entity_poly.pdbx_strand_id
1 'polypeptide(L)'
;MGRPGRVGGRGLLSEVNRAPGVMGAPPPRLTGDRAEESAMDSAGQGDPLAVLYRLHHQLRVLSPVLTVAPGRPETNAMLDGLAETVSEAAGLLATAEPEALAALRQGFEYARLGRGNEANSELITAYGRLSVLLRKDTPRRDSANEPTVRWRSRF
;
A
#
# COMPACT_ATOMS: atom_id res chain seq x y z
N MET A 1 -12.46 -64.24 -17.66
CA MET A 1 -11.09 -64.34 -17.10
C MET A 1 -10.57 -62.91 -16.97
N GLY A 2 -10.09 -62.35 -15.87
CA GLY A 2 -9.72 -62.82 -14.54
C GLY A 2 -8.70 -61.81 -14.01
N ARG A 3 -9.15 -60.78 -13.29
CA ARG A 3 -8.29 -59.81 -12.59
C ARG A 3 -7.86 -60.38 -11.23
N PRO A 4 -6.62 -60.17 -10.79
CA PRO A 4 -6.30 -60.00 -9.38
C PRO A 4 -5.93 -58.52 -9.13
N GLY A 5 -6.37 -57.80 -8.11
CA GLY A 5 -6.84 -58.23 -6.80
C GLY A 5 -5.69 -58.18 -5.80
N ARG A 6 -5.47 -57.04 -5.12
CA ARG A 6 -4.93 -57.05 -3.75
C ARG A 6 -5.41 -55.87 -2.93
N VAL A 7 -6.26 -56.22 -1.98
CA VAL A 7 -6.76 -55.46 -0.84
C VAL A 7 -5.88 -55.81 0.37
N GLY A 8 -5.69 -54.86 1.27
CA GLY A 8 -5.18 -55.08 2.62
C GLY A 8 -4.53 -53.79 3.13
N GLY A 9 -4.87 -53.23 4.28
CA GLY A 9 -5.69 -53.70 5.38
C GLY A 9 -5.35 -52.79 6.57
N ARG A 10 -6.38 -52.25 7.22
CA ARG A 10 -6.30 -51.29 8.32
C ARG A 10 -6.37 -52.06 9.65
N GLY A 11 -5.50 -51.75 10.61
CA GLY A 11 -5.58 -52.16 12.02
C GLY A 11 -4.48 -51.43 12.79
N LEU A 12 -4.72 -50.42 13.63
CA LEU A 12 -5.38 -50.39 14.95
C LEU A 12 -4.76 -51.31 16.01
N LEU A 13 -4.00 -50.64 16.90
CA LEU A 13 -3.93 -50.75 18.36
C LEU A 13 -3.04 -51.82 19.02
N SER A 14 -2.33 -51.30 20.02
CA SER A 14 -1.89 -51.91 21.29
C SER A 14 -0.57 -52.67 21.30
N GLU A 15 0.43 -52.03 21.91
CA GLU A 15 1.31 -52.57 22.97
C GLU A 15 2.09 -51.36 23.52
N VAL A 16 1.72 -50.76 24.66
CA VAL A 16 2.00 -51.21 26.03
C VAL A 16 3.44 -51.67 26.19
N ASN A 17 4.34 -50.72 26.42
CA ASN A 17 5.49 -50.99 27.27
C ASN A 17 5.84 -49.77 28.12
N ARG A 18 5.46 -49.89 29.39
CA ARG A 18 5.73 -48.97 30.49
C ARG A 18 6.93 -49.53 31.24
N ALA A 19 7.98 -48.74 31.39
CA ALA A 19 9.06 -48.98 32.34
C ALA A 19 9.40 -47.67 33.09
N PRO A 20 9.95 -47.76 34.31
CA PRO A 20 9.51 -46.97 35.46
C PRO A 20 10.37 -45.72 35.73
N GLY A 21 9.82 -44.84 36.56
CA GLY A 21 10.26 -43.47 36.74
C GLY A 21 11.66 -43.24 37.27
N VAL A 22 12.23 -42.12 36.82
CA VAL A 22 13.09 -41.25 37.63
C VAL A 22 12.52 -39.84 37.48
N MET A 23 12.26 -39.22 38.63
CA MET A 23 11.71 -37.88 38.76
C MET A 23 12.61 -36.84 38.09
N GLY A 24 11.99 -36.05 37.22
CA GLY A 24 12.51 -34.76 36.78
C GLY A 24 11.31 -33.94 36.33
N ALA A 25 10.78 -33.10 37.21
CA ALA A 25 9.73 -32.16 36.85
C ALA A 25 10.19 -31.32 35.64
N PRO A 26 9.38 -31.18 34.58
CA PRO A 26 9.69 -30.25 33.52
C PRO A 26 9.61 -28.82 34.09
N PRO A 27 10.57 -27.93 33.80
CA PRO A 27 10.42 -26.53 34.20
C PRO A 27 9.14 -25.96 33.55
N PRO A 28 8.41 -25.08 34.23
CA PRO A 28 7.29 -24.38 33.60
C PRO A 28 7.84 -23.64 32.39
N ARG A 29 7.34 -23.98 31.19
CA ARG A 29 7.51 -23.11 30.03
C ARG A 29 6.77 -21.83 30.39
N LEU A 30 7.54 -20.77 30.65
CA LEU A 30 7.01 -19.42 30.77
C LEU A 30 6.23 -19.13 29.49
N THR A 31 4.92 -19.08 29.66
CA THR A 31 3.97 -18.52 28.71
C THR A 31 4.25 -17.02 28.67
N GLY A 32 4.75 -16.54 27.53
CA GLY A 32 5.28 -15.19 27.35
C GLY A 32 6.65 -15.36 26.70
N ASP A 33 6.77 -15.37 25.38
CA ASP A 33 6.52 -14.17 24.60
C ASP A 33 6.27 -14.58 23.13
N ARG A 34 5.01 -14.56 22.70
CA ARG A 34 4.60 -14.86 21.31
C ARG A 34 3.74 -13.73 20.75
N ALA A 35 3.99 -12.49 21.14
CA ALA A 35 3.10 -11.40 20.77
C ALA A 35 3.78 -10.06 20.43
N GLU A 36 5.11 -9.98 20.33
CA GLU A 36 5.76 -8.68 20.04
C GLU A 36 6.45 -8.58 18.67
N GLU A 37 6.51 -9.66 17.88
CA GLU A 37 7.13 -9.62 16.53
C GLU A 37 6.13 -9.43 15.37
N SER A 38 4.82 -9.40 15.65
CA SER A 38 3.77 -9.14 14.62
C SER A 38 3.13 -7.75 14.72
N ALA A 39 3.57 -6.90 15.65
CA ALA A 39 3.02 -5.54 15.81
C ALA A 39 3.77 -4.46 15.01
N MET A 40 4.82 -4.81 14.25
CA MET A 40 5.60 -3.84 13.47
C MET A 40 5.07 -3.64 12.04
N ASP A 41 4.20 -4.53 11.55
CA ASP A 41 3.55 -4.40 10.23
C ASP A 41 2.17 -3.69 10.27
N SER A 42 1.57 -3.53 11.45
CA SER A 42 0.24 -2.89 11.58
C SER A 42 0.27 -1.36 11.63
N ALA A 43 1.44 -0.74 11.79
CA ALA A 43 1.57 0.73 11.81
C ALA A 43 1.42 1.37 10.42
N GLY A 44 1.53 0.60 9.33
CA GLY A 44 1.38 1.09 7.96
C GLY A 44 -0.02 0.92 7.36
N GLN A 45 -0.91 0.16 8.01
CA GLN A 45 -2.17 -0.30 7.43
C GLN A 45 -3.39 0.53 7.86
N GLY A 46 -3.18 1.55 8.70
CA GLY A 46 -4.26 2.33 9.32
C GLY A 46 -4.16 3.84 9.19
N ASP A 47 -3.17 4.38 8.47
CA ASP A 47 -3.08 5.83 8.25
C ASP A 47 -3.94 6.26 7.06
N PRO A 48 -5.08 6.96 7.27
CA PRO A 48 -5.94 7.44 6.19
C PRO A 48 -5.22 8.42 5.26
N LEU A 49 -4.14 9.07 5.70
CA LEU A 49 -3.38 10.00 4.86
C LEU A 49 -2.40 9.29 3.93
N ALA A 50 -1.98 8.06 4.26
CA ALA A 50 -1.05 7.29 3.44
C ALA A 50 -1.58 7.06 2.01
N VAL A 51 -2.90 6.83 1.86
CA VAL A 51 -3.52 6.70 0.52
C VAL A 51 -3.50 8.03 -0.25
N LEU A 52 -3.62 9.17 0.43
CA LEU A 52 -3.55 10.50 -0.19
C LEU A 52 -2.12 10.84 -0.62
N TYR A 53 -1.11 10.49 0.19
CA TYR A 53 0.30 10.62 -0.20
C TYR A 53 0.65 9.71 -1.39
N ARG A 54 0.13 8.48 -1.42
CA ARG A 54 0.29 7.55 -2.55
C ARG A 54 -0.35 8.13 -3.82
N LEU A 55 -1.59 8.61 -3.72
CA LEU A 55 -2.31 9.25 -4.82
C LEU A 55 -1.54 10.46 -5.36
N HIS A 56 -1.04 11.32 -4.47
CA HIS A 56 -0.22 12.48 -4.83
C HIS A 56 1.03 12.08 -5.60
N HIS A 57 1.72 11.03 -5.16
CA HIS A 57 2.90 10.50 -5.84
C HIS A 57 2.57 9.94 -7.22
N GLN A 58 1.52 9.14 -7.34
CA GLN A 58 1.10 8.56 -8.63
C GLN A 58 0.74 9.65 -9.65
N LEU A 59 0.02 10.70 -9.24
CA LEU A 59 -0.32 11.83 -10.11
C LEU A 59 0.93 12.58 -10.60
N ARG A 60 1.92 12.77 -9.72
CA ARG A 60 3.20 13.41 -10.07
C ARG A 60 3.95 12.61 -11.15
N VAL A 61 3.92 11.28 -11.06
CA VAL A 61 4.60 10.39 -12.01
C VAL A 61 3.82 10.29 -13.32
N LEU A 62 2.50 10.22 -13.27
CA LEU A 62 1.66 9.97 -14.45
C LEU A 62 1.54 11.18 -15.38
N SER A 63 1.53 12.41 -14.85
CA SER A 63 1.37 13.62 -15.66
C SER A 63 2.40 13.77 -16.80
N PRO A 64 3.72 13.59 -16.61
CA PRO A 64 4.67 13.60 -17.73
C PRO A 64 4.47 12.42 -18.70
N VAL A 65 4.07 11.24 -18.21
CA VAL A 65 3.83 10.06 -19.05
C VAL A 65 2.66 10.30 -20.03
N LEU A 66 1.57 10.90 -19.55
CA LEU A 66 0.41 11.24 -20.39
C LEU A 66 0.74 12.25 -21.49
N THR A 67 1.76 13.08 -21.29
CA THR A 67 2.19 14.07 -22.28
C THR A 67 3.03 13.43 -23.38
N VAL A 68 3.91 12.48 -23.02
CA VAL A 68 4.88 11.89 -23.96
C VAL A 68 4.32 10.67 -24.70
N ALA A 69 3.49 9.88 -24.02
CA ALA A 69 2.99 8.60 -24.54
C ALA A 69 1.50 8.38 -24.23
N PRO A 70 0.61 9.29 -24.68
CA PRO A 70 -0.83 9.13 -24.46
C PRO A 70 -1.35 7.85 -25.15
N GLY A 71 -2.24 7.14 -24.45
CA GLY A 71 -2.96 5.99 -25.00
C GLY A 71 -2.15 4.72 -25.24
N ARG A 72 -0.89 4.65 -24.78
CA ARG A 72 -0.13 3.40 -24.77
C ARG A 72 -0.72 2.40 -23.78
N PRO A 73 -0.62 1.07 -24.02
CA PRO A 73 -1.09 0.06 -23.09
C PRO A 73 -0.54 0.25 -21.67
N GLU A 74 0.73 0.62 -21.55
CA GLU A 74 1.39 0.86 -20.26
C GLU A 74 0.80 2.09 -19.55
N THR A 75 0.56 3.17 -20.30
CA THR A 75 -0.09 4.38 -19.78
C THR A 75 -1.52 4.09 -19.29
N ASN A 76 -2.25 3.24 -20.01
CA ASN A 76 -3.59 2.82 -19.60
C ASN A 76 -3.54 1.96 -18.33
N ALA A 77 -2.59 1.03 -18.21
CA ALA A 77 -2.41 0.25 -16.99
C ALA A 77 -2.05 1.14 -15.78
N MET A 78 -1.26 2.20 -15.97
CA MET A 78 -0.99 3.18 -14.92
C MET A 78 -2.23 4.00 -14.54
N LEU A 79 -3.08 4.34 -15.51
CA LEU A 79 -4.38 5.00 -15.25
C LEU A 79 -5.32 4.07 -14.47
N ASP A 80 -5.36 2.78 -14.79
CA ASP A 80 -6.16 1.79 -14.07
C ASP A 80 -5.70 1.67 -12.60
N GLY A 81 -4.39 1.53 -12.36
CA GLY A 81 -3.85 1.52 -10.99
C GLY A 81 -4.04 2.84 -10.22
N LEU A 82 -4.09 3.98 -10.93
CA LEU A 82 -4.48 5.25 -10.34
C LEU A 82 -5.97 5.24 -9.95
N ALA A 83 -6.85 4.70 -10.80
CA ALA A 83 -8.29 4.64 -10.54
C ALA A 83 -8.63 3.76 -9.31
N GLU A 84 -7.89 2.68 -9.10
CA GLU A 84 -7.96 1.87 -7.87
C GLU A 84 -7.64 2.71 -6.64
N THR A 85 -6.54 3.46 -6.66
CA THR A 85 -6.14 4.32 -5.55
C THR A 85 -7.13 5.47 -5.31
N VAL A 86 -7.72 6.03 -6.37
CA VAL A 86 -8.79 7.03 -6.24
C VAL A 86 -10.03 6.44 -5.61
N SER A 87 -10.38 5.19 -5.93
CA SER A 87 -11.53 4.50 -5.35
C SER A 87 -11.34 4.28 -3.85
N GLU A 88 -10.14 3.89 -3.42
CA GLU A 88 -9.77 3.79 -2.00
C GLU A 88 -9.83 5.16 -1.29
N ALA A 89 -9.32 6.21 -1.94
CA ALA A 89 -9.28 7.57 -1.37
C ALA A 89 -10.62 8.33 -1.44
N ALA A 90 -11.62 7.82 -2.18
CA ALA A 90 -12.81 8.56 -2.57
C ALA A 90 -13.58 9.15 -1.38
N GLY A 91 -13.74 8.38 -0.29
CA GLY A 91 -14.45 8.84 0.91
C GLY A 91 -13.73 10.00 1.61
N LEU A 92 -12.40 9.91 1.72
CA LEU A 92 -11.58 10.96 2.32
C LEU A 92 -11.58 12.22 1.45
N LEU A 93 -11.40 12.06 0.14
CA LEU A 93 -11.45 13.19 -0.80
C LEU A 93 -12.82 13.85 -0.81
N ALA A 94 -13.91 13.10 -0.82
CA ALA A 94 -15.26 13.66 -0.79
C ALA A 94 -15.50 14.56 0.43
N THR A 95 -14.81 14.28 1.55
CA THR A 95 -14.91 15.05 2.79
C THR A 95 -13.93 16.22 2.83
N ALA A 96 -12.66 15.99 2.47
CA ALA A 96 -11.57 16.94 2.68
C ALA A 96 -11.28 17.83 1.45
N GLU A 97 -11.45 17.29 0.24
CA GLU A 97 -11.21 18.00 -1.03
C GLU A 97 -12.14 17.42 -2.14
N PRO A 98 -13.41 17.83 -2.19
CA PRO A 98 -14.37 17.33 -3.17
C PRO A 98 -14.08 17.80 -4.61
N GLU A 99 -13.40 18.93 -4.79
CA GLU A 99 -13.05 19.46 -6.11
C GLU A 99 -11.90 18.68 -6.76
N ALA A 100 -10.96 18.16 -5.96
CA ALA A 100 -9.92 17.24 -6.39
C ALA A 100 -10.53 15.92 -6.85
N LEU A 101 -11.53 15.39 -6.12
CA LEU A 101 -12.26 14.21 -6.55
C LEU A 101 -13.02 14.44 -7.86
N ALA A 102 -13.64 15.61 -8.03
CA ALA A 102 -14.33 15.98 -9.27
C ALA A 102 -13.36 16.06 -10.46
N ALA A 103 -12.20 16.72 -10.28
CA ALA A 103 -11.16 16.80 -11.29
C ALA A 103 -10.61 15.41 -11.67
N LEU A 104 -10.36 14.52 -10.70
CA LEU A 104 -9.95 13.14 -10.98
C LEU A 104 -10.97 12.40 -11.84
N ARG A 105 -12.26 12.52 -11.51
CA ARG A 105 -13.35 11.89 -12.29
C ARG A 105 -13.41 12.44 -13.73
N GLN A 106 -13.31 13.75 -13.90
CA GLN A 106 -13.26 14.37 -15.24
C GLN A 106 -12.02 13.94 -16.02
N GLY A 107 -10.85 13.89 -15.37
CA GLY A 107 -9.61 13.44 -15.98
C GLY A 107 -9.69 12.01 -16.52
N PHE A 108 -10.27 11.08 -15.76
CA PHE A 108 -10.52 9.72 -16.23
C PHE A 108 -11.52 9.65 -17.38
N GLU A 109 -12.57 10.48 -17.36
CA GLU A 109 -13.52 10.53 -18.47
C GLU A 109 -12.86 11.04 -19.76
N TYR A 110 -12.05 12.09 -19.67
CA TYR A 110 -11.28 12.57 -20.82
C TYR A 110 -10.28 11.54 -21.32
N ALA A 111 -9.61 10.81 -20.42
CA ALA A 111 -8.69 9.74 -20.80
C ALA A 111 -9.42 8.63 -21.57
N ARG A 112 -10.61 8.22 -21.11
CA ARG A 112 -11.47 7.24 -21.77
C ARG A 112 -11.92 7.67 -23.17
N LEU A 113 -12.12 8.98 -23.36
CA LEU A 113 -12.48 9.59 -24.64
C LEU A 113 -11.28 9.86 -25.55
N GLY A 114 -10.05 9.50 -25.14
CA GLY A 114 -8.82 9.76 -25.90
C GLY A 114 -8.37 11.23 -25.88
N ARG A 115 -8.94 12.06 -25.01
CA ARG A 115 -8.64 13.50 -24.87
C ARG A 115 -7.49 13.71 -23.89
N GLY A 116 -6.29 13.32 -24.31
CA GLY A 116 -5.11 13.27 -23.44
C GLY A 116 -4.71 14.61 -22.81
N ASN A 117 -4.86 15.73 -23.53
CA ASN A 117 -4.49 17.06 -23.03
C ASN A 117 -5.45 17.54 -21.93
N GLU A 118 -6.75 17.35 -22.16
CA GLU A 118 -7.81 17.65 -21.20
C GLU A 118 -7.69 16.73 -19.98
N ALA A 119 -7.44 15.44 -20.18
CA ALA A 119 -7.18 14.50 -19.10
C ALA A 119 -5.98 14.95 -18.25
N ASN A 120 -4.86 15.30 -18.87
CA ASN A 120 -3.68 15.76 -18.15
C ASN A 120 -3.94 17.06 -17.38
N SER A 121 -4.70 18.00 -17.96
CA SER A 121 -5.05 19.27 -17.32
C SER A 121 -5.87 19.06 -16.03
N GLU A 122 -6.85 18.15 -16.07
CA GLU A 122 -7.66 17.79 -14.90
C GLU A 122 -6.83 17.06 -13.83
N LEU A 123 -5.95 16.14 -14.24
CA LEU A 123 -5.07 15.42 -13.31
C LEU A 123 -4.04 16.34 -12.63
N ILE A 124 -3.51 17.34 -13.34
CA ILE A 124 -2.65 18.38 -12.76
C ILE A 124 -3.43 19.25 -11.77
N THR A 125 -4.69 19.57 -12.08
CA THR A 125 -5.57 20.32 -11.18
C THR A 125 -5.79 19.56 -9.87
N ALA A 126 -6.12 18.26 -9.95
CA ALA A 126 -6.24 17.39 -8.79
C ALA A 126 -4.93 17.31 -7.97
N TYR A 127 -3.78 17.18 -8.65
CA TYR A 127 -2.47 17.17 -8.01
C TYR A 127 -2.17 18.46 -7.23
N GLY A 128 -2.47 19.62 -7.82
CA GLY A 128 -2.28 20.92 -7.17
C GLY A 128 -3.10 21.05 -5.88
N ARG A 129 -4.35 20.61 -5.93
CA ARG A 129 -5.28 20.60 -4.79
C ARG A 129 -4.81 19.67 -3.67
N LEU A 130 -4.44 18.44 -4.02
CA LEU A 130 -3.84 17.48 -3.10
C LEU A 130 -2.56 18.01 -2.46
N SER A 131 -1.70 18.68 -3.24
CA SER A 131 -0.48 19.29 -2.71
C SER A 131 -0.77 20.35 -1.64
N VAL A 132 -1.83 21.14 -1.81
CA VAL A 132 -2.26 22.14 -0.81
C VAL A 132 -2.85 21.45 0.42
N LEU A 133 -3.68 20.42 0.24
CA LEU A 133 -4.26 19.65 1.34
C LEU A 133 -3.17 19.03 2.23
N LEU A 134 -2.22 18.30 1.63
CA LEU A 134 -1.16 17.59 2.35
C LEU A 134 -0.16 18.55 3.04
N ARG A 135 0.05 19.75 2.49
CA ARG A 135 0.87 20.78 3.15
C ARG A 135 0.23 21.33 4.42
N LYS A 136 -1.10 21.40 4.50
CA LYS A 136 -1.82 21.85 5.70
C LYS A 136 -1.72 20.82 6.83
N ASP A 137 -1.62 19.55 6.45
CA ASP A 137 -1.51 18.43 7.39
C ASP A 137 -0.08 18.23 7.91
N THR A 138 0.94 18.59 7.14
CA THR A 138 2.33 18.50 7.59
C THR A 138 2.58 19.54 8.72
N PRO A 139 2.81 19.15 9.99
CA PRO A 139 3.31 20.09 10.98
C PRO A 139 4.62 20.65 10.44
N ARG A 140 4.71 21.98 10.38
CA ARG A 140 5.90 22.71 9.94
C ARG A 140 7.08 22.15 10.73
N ARG A 141 7.84 21.21 10.14
CA ARG A 141 9.06 20.69 10.76
C ARG A 141 9.91 21.91 11.05
N ASP A 142 10.19 22.14 12.33
CA ASP A 142 11.09 23.20 12.78
C ASP A 142 12.43 23.02 12.08
N SER A 143 12.62 23.75 10.98
CA SER A 143 13.88 23.88 10.26
C SER A 143 14.89 24.73 11.05
N ALA A 144 14.74 24.82 12.37
CA ALA A 144 15.61 25.56 13.26
C ALA A 144 16.98 24.90 13.49
N ASN A 145 17.19 23.66 13.02
CA ASN A 145 18.42 22.90 13.27
C ASN A 145 19.15 22.45 11.99
N GLU A 146 19.02 23.17 10.87
CA GLU A 146 19.97 22.98 9.77
C GLU A 146 21.15 23.96 9.95
N PRO A 147 22.34 23.48 10.38
CA PRO A 147 23.54 24.30 10.30
C PRO A 147 23.80 24.55 8.82
N THR A 148 23.54 25.79 8.38
CA THR A 148 23.91 26.26 7.06
C THR A 148 25.41 26.09 6.91
N VAL A 149 25.85 25.01 6.25
CA VAL A 149 27.24 24.82 5.83
C VAL A 149 27.51 25.86 4.76
N ARG A 150 27.89 27.05 5.21
CA ARG A 150 28.39 28.12 4.37
C ARG A 150 29.75 27.68 3.87
N TRP A 151 29.80 27.14 2.65
CA TRP A 151 31.04 26.93 1.92
C TRP A 151 31.77 28.28 1.84
N ARG A 152 32.72 28.50 2.73
CA ARG A 152 33.68 29.60 2.60
C ARG A 152 34.62 29.19 1.47
N SER A 153 34.32 29.65 0.25
CA SER A 153 35.29 29.67 -0.84
C SER A 153 36.51 30.47 -0.37
N ARG A 154 37.64 29.79 -0.16
CA ARG A 154 38.94 30.46 -0.10
C ARG A 154 39.38 30.66 -1.55
N PHE A 155 39.27 31.90 -2.02
CA PHE A 155 40.12 32.45 -3.06
C PHE A 155 40.92 33.58 -2.41
#